data_AF-A0A6N2S864-F1
#
_entry.id   AF-A0A6N2S864-F1
#
_cell.length_a   1.000
_cell.length_b   1.000
_cell.length_c   1.000
_cell.angle_alpha   90.00
_cell.angle_beta   90.00
_cell.angle_gamma   90.00
#
_symmetry.space_group_name_H-M   'P 1'
#
loop_
_entity.id
_entity.type
_entity.pdbx_description
1 polymer ?
#
loop_
_entity_poly.entity_id
_entity_poly.type
_entity_poly.pdbx_seq_one_letter_code
_entity_poly.pdbx_strand_id
1 'polypeptide(L)'
;MGILKVSGKVLLIPLWFIVSIIGVGVKLLVHMVAIAKKILGFGIVVLFIGTVLCYQDWIQAAFLACMGGVLKFIVFAGEFIDAVMDLFRERICALILG
;
A
#
# COMPACT_ATOMS: atom_id res chain seq x y z
N MET A 1 -13.77 15.97 -37.17
CA MET A 1 -13.67 15.70 -35.71
C MET A 1 -13.75 14.20 -35.37
N GLY A 2 -13.19 13.30 -36.22
CA GLY A 2 -13.23 11.84 -35.99
C GLY A 2 -11.86 11.22 -35.70
N ILE A 3 -10.80 11.74 -36.34
CA ILE A 3 -9.44 11.16 -36.32
C ILE A 3 -8.71 11.46 -34.99
N LEU A 4 -8.92 12.64 -34.40
CA LEU A 4 -8.36 13.02 -33.09
C LEU A 4 -8.89 12.14 -31.94
N LYS A 5 -10.14 11.69 -32.04
CA LYS A 5 -10.77 10.80 -31.04
C LYS A 5 -10.26 9.36 -31.15
N VAL A 6 -9.99 8.90 -32.38
CA VAL A 6 -9.38 7.60 -32.67
C VAL A 6 -7.91 7.56 -32.24
N SER A 7 -7.14 8.62 -32.51
CA SER A 7 -5.74 8.72 -32.06
C SER A 7 -5.61 8.70 -30.53
N GLY A 8 -6.54 9.35 -29.82
CA GLY A 8 -6.61 9.29 -28.36
C GLY A 8 -6.91 7.88 -27.83
N LYS A 9 -7.84 7.14 -28.45
CA LYS A 9 -8.14 5.75 -28.07
C LYS A 9 -6.97 4.79 -28.36
N VAL A 10 -6.24 4.99 -29.46
CA VAL A 10 -5.05 4.19 -29.79
C VAL A 10 -3.91 4.39 -28.80
N LEU A 11 -3.73 5.62 -28.30
CA LEU A 11 -2.66 5.94 -27.34
C LEU A 11 -3.01 5.54 -25.89
N LEU A 12 -4.31 5.41 -25.58
CA LEU A 12 -4.80 4.95 -24.27
C LEU A 12 -4.60 3.44 -24.04
N ILE A 13 -4.58 2.61 -25.09
CA ILE A 13 -4.40 1.15 -24.99
C ILE A 13 -3.00 0.78 -24.43
N PRO A 14 -1.88 1.30 -24.95
CA PRO A 14 -0.55 1.08 -24.36
C PRO A 14 -0.45 1.59 -22.92
N LEU A 15 -1.03 2.77 -22.64
CA LEU A 15 -1.00 3.37 -21.32
C LEU A 15 -1.76 2.53 -20.29
N TRP A 16 -2.91 1.97 -20.68
CA TRP A 16 -3.69 1.05 -19.86
C TRP A 16 -2.92 -0.24 -19.55
N PHE A 17 -2.17 -0.76 -20.51
CA PHE A 17 -1.37 -1.97 -20.32
C PHE A 17 -0.28 -1.77 -19.25
N ILE A 18 0.42 -0.63 -19.28
CA ILE A 18 1.45 -0.27 -18.28
C ILE A 18 0.84 -0.16 -16.88
N VAL A 19 -0.29 0.56 -16.76
CA VAL A 19 -1.01 0.68 -15.48
C VAL A 19 -1.50 -0.68 -14.99
N SER A 20 -1.91 -1.57 -15.88
CA SER A 20 -2.35 -2.92 -15.48
C SER A 20 -1.19 -3.79 -14.97
N ILE A 21 0.00 -3.71 -15.58
CA ILE A 21 1.20 -4.45 -15.13
C ILE A 21 1.62 -3.95 -13.74
N ILE A 22 1.70 -2.63 -13.56
CA ILE A 22 2.05 -2.02 -12.26
C ILE A 22 0.98 -2.38 -11.22
N GLY A 23 -0.31 -2.34 -11.60
CA GLY A 23 -1.44 -2.77 -10.79
C GLY A 23 -1.26 -4.14 -10.15
N VAL A 24 -0.89 -5.14 -10.97
CA VAL A 24 -0.63 -6.50 -10.49
C VAL A 24 0.61 -6.56 -9.59
N GLY A 25 1.68 -5.83 -9.94
CA GLY A 25 2.91 -5.78 -9.17
C GLY A 25 2.72 -5.23 -7.76
N VAL A 26 1.98 -4.12 -7.61
CA VAL A 26 1.72 -3.53 -6.29
C VAL A 26 0.74 -4.38 -5.48
N LYS A 27 -0.26 -5.03 -6.10
CA LYS A 27 -1.18 -5.94 -5.42
C LYS A 27 -0.47 -7.14 -4.77
N LEU A 28 0.56 -7.68 -5.44
CA LEU A 28 1.44 -8.70 -4.87
C LEU A 28 2.29 -8.15 -3.72
N LEU A 29 2.81 -6.93 -3.86
CA LEU A 29 3.55 -6.25 -2.80
C LEU A 29 2.67 -6.00 -1.57
N VAL A 30 1.42 -5.58 -1.73
CA VAL A 30 0.49 -5.37 -0.62
C VAL A 30 0.19 -6.67 0.10
N HIS A 31 0.03 -7.80 -0.61
CA HIS A 31 -0.12 -9.08 0.06
C HIS A 31 1.12 -9.46 0.90
N MET A 32 2.32 -9.30 0.36
CA MET A 32 3.57 -9.52 1.10
C MET A 32 3.67 -8.58 2.31
N VAL A 33 3.34 -7.31 2.12
CA VAL A 33 3.35 -6.26 3.16
C VAL A 33 2.27 -6.52 4.21
N ALA A 34 1.10 -7.04 3.86
CA ALA A 34 0.04 -7.39 4.80
C ALA A 34 0.47 -8.56 5.71
N ILE A 35 1.13 -9.57 5.15
CA ILE A 35 1.74 -10.66 5.92
C ILE A 35 2.83 -10.10 6.84
N ALA A 36 3.73 -9.26 6.30
CA ALA A 36 4.78 -8.62 7.07
C ALA A 36 4.23 -7.74 8.20
N LYS A 37 3.14 -6.99 7.96
CA LYS A 37 2.43 -6.16 8.95
C LYS A 37 1.85 -7.01 10.08
N LYS A 38 1.35 -8.21 9.75
CA LYS A 38 0.83 -9.17 10.74
C LYS A 38 1.95 -9.68 11.65
N ILE A 39 3.11 -10.01 11.07
CA ILE A 39 4.30 -10.49 11.81
C ILE A 39 4.93 -9.36 12.63
N LEU A 40 5.13 -8.18 12.04
CA LEU A 40 5.66 -6.98 12.71
C LEU A 40 4.76 -6.54 13.86
N GLY A 41 3.44 -6.52 13.65
CA GLY A 41 2.48 -6.18 14.69
C GLY A 41 2.55 -7.16 15.87
N PHE A 42 2.68 -8.46 15.59
CA PHE A 42 2.84 -9.47 16.63
C PHE A 42 4.17 -9.32 17.38
N GLY A 43 5.27 -9.09 16.66
CA GLY A 43 6.60 -8.86 17.23
C GLY A 43 6.66 -7.64 18.13
N ILE A 44 6.07 -6.51 17.72
CA ILE A 44 6.00 -5.29 18.54
C ILE A 44 5.19 -5.52 19.82
N VAL A 45 4.06 -6.23 19.74
CA VAL A 45 3.23 -6.54 20.94
C VAL A 45 3.98 -7.45 21.91
N VAL A 46 4.64 -8.49 21.41
CA VAL A 46 5.45 -9.40 22.23
C VAL A 46 6.60 -8.65 22.89
N LEU A 47 7.33 -7.82 22.13
CA LEU A 47 8.41 -7.00 22.67
C LEU A 47 7.90 -5.99 23.70
N PHE A 48 6.74 -5.38 23.47
CA PHE A 48 6.13 -4.43 24.40
C PHE A 48 5.75 -5.10 25.72
N ILE A 49 5.11 -6.27 25.68
CA ILE A 49 4.80 -7.06 26.88
C ILE A 49 6.08 -7.50 27.59
N GLY A 50 7.10 -7.93 26.85
CA GLY A 50 8.42 -8.26 27.39
C GLY A 50 9.08 -7.06 28.09
N THR A 51 9.06 -5.87 27.50
CA THR A 51 9.62 -4.66 28.11
C THR A 51 8.85 -4.23 29.36
N VAL A 52 7.52 -4.25 29.30
CA VAL A 52 6.66 -3.85 30.44
C VAL A 52 6.80 -4.82 31.61
N LEU A 53 6.85 -6.13 31.37
CA LEU A 53 6.97 -7.13 32.44
C LEU A 53 8.40 -7.31 32.95
N CYS A 54 9.42 -7.20 32.09
CA CYS A 54 10.81 -7.48 32.46
C CYS A 54 11.51 -6.29 33.13
N TYR A 55 11.16 -5.05 32.76
CA TYR A 55 11.84 -3.85 33.25
C TYR A 55 10.96 -2.94 34.13
N GLN A 56 9.63 -3.13 34.13
CA GLN A 56 8.67 -2.25 34.83
C GLN A 56 8.82 -0.76 34.46
N ASP A 57 9.41 -0.48 33.29
CA ASP A 57 9.89 0.83 32.87
C ASP A 57 8.98 1.35 31.74
N TRP A 58 8.07 2.26 32.11
CA TRP A 58 7.05 2.79 31.22
C TRP A 58 7.62 3.67 30.09
N ILE A 59 8.82 4.22 30.28
CA ILE A 59 9.50 5.09 29.30
C ILE A 59 9.96 4.29 28.07
N GLN A 60 10.54 3.10 28.28
CA GLN A 60 11.02 2.26 27.19
C GLN A 60 9.86 1.67 26.38
N ALA A 61 8.76 1.32 27.06
CA ALA A 61 7.52 0.92 26.41
C ALA A 61 6.96 2.04 25.50
N ALA A 62 6.92 3.29 26.00
CA ALA A 62 6.47 4.44 25.21
C ALA A 62 7.34 4.69 23.97
N PHE A 63 8.67 4.57 24.09
CA PHE A 63 9.59 4.70 22.95
C PHE A 63 9.37 3.62 21.89
N LEU A 64 9.20 2.36 22.32
CA LEU A 64 8.95 1.24 21.43
C LEU A 64 7.60 1.35 20.72
N ALA A 65 6.56 1.82 21.42
CA ALA A 65 5.26 2.12 20.85
C ALA A 65 5.34 3.25 19.79
N CYS A 66 6.16 4.27 20.04
CA CYS A 66 6.37 5.37 19.10
C CYS A 66 7.05 4.89 17.80
N MET A 67 8.14 4.12 17.89
CA MET A 67 8.79 3.54 16.70
C MET A 67 7.88 2.54 15.97
N GLY A 68 7.16 1.70 16.72
CA GLY A 68 6.20 0.77 16.16
C GLY A 68 5.05 1.48 15.43
N GLY A 69 4.58 2.61 15.98
CA GLY A 69 3.57 3.46 15.37
C GLY A 69 4.03 4.08 14.05
N VAL A 70 5.23 4.65 14.01
CA VAL A 70 5.82 5.23 12.78
C VAL A 70 5.95 4.17 11.68
N LEU A 71 6.45 2.98 12.03
CA LEU A 71 6.60 1.89 11.07
C LEU A 71 5.25 1.44 10.50
N LYS A 72 4.22 1.37 11.35
CA LYS A 72 2.84 1.05 10.94
C LYS A 72 2.27 2.12 10.01
N PHE A 73 2.62 3.39 10.23
CA PHE A 73 2.20 4.53 9.40
C PHE A 73 2.84 4.49 8.00
N ILE A 74 4.13 4.18 7.91
CA ILE A 74 4.84 4.03 6.62
C ILE A 74 4.23 2.89 5.81
N VAL A 75 3.96 1.75 6.46
CA VAL A 75 3.30 0.60 5.82
C VAL A 75 1.88 0.95 5.36
N PHE A 76 1.13 1.73 6.16
CA PHE A 76 -0.21 2.20 5.81
C PHE A 76 -0.20 3.13 4.58
N ALA A 77 0.79 4.03 4.47
CA ALA A 77 0.95 4.86 3.28
C ALA A 77 1.20 4.02 2.01
N GLY A 78 1.93 2.90 2.14
CA GLY A 78 2.10 1.94 1.06
C GLY A 78 0.79 1.30 0.58
N GLU A 79 -0.06 0.86 1.52
CA GLU A 79 -1.40 0.32 1.19
C GLU A 79 -2.33 1.39 0.59
N PHE A 80 -2.21 2.65 1.02
CA PHE A 80 -2.98 3.75 0.46
C PHE A 80 -2.62 4.02 -1.01
N ILE A 81 -1.32 3.99 -1.36
CA ILE A 81 -0.89 4.17 -2.74
C ILE A 81 -1.42 3.04 -3.64
N ASP A 82 -1.44 1.80 -3.14
CA ASP A 82 -2.04 0.67 -3.88
C ASP A 82 -3.54 0.89 -4.14
N ALA A 83 -4.30 1.29 -3.10
CA ALA A 83 -5.72 1.59 -3.25
C ALA A 83 -6.00 2.74 -4.23
N VAL A 84 -5.18 3.80 -4.19
CA VAL A 84 -5.29 4.93 -5.14
C VAL A 84 -4.97 4.49 -6.57
N MET A 85 -3.97 3.64 -6.74
CA MET A 85 -3.60 3.11 -8.05
C MET A 85 -4.68 2.18 -8.63
N ASP A 86 -5.28 1.31 -7.82
CA ASP A 86 -6.41 0.44 -8.24
C ASP A 86 -7.61 1.30 -8.67
N LEU A 87 -7.93 2.37 -7.92
CA LEU A 87 -8.95 3.35 -8.28
C LEU A 87 -8.63 4.06 -9.62
N PHE A 88 -7.37 4.44 -9.83
CA PHE A 88 -6.92 5.03 -11.10
C PHE A 88 -7.09 4.05 -12.27
N ARG A 89 -6.77 2.78 -12.07
CA ARG A 89 -6.96 1.72 -13.08
C ARG A 89 -8.43 1.60 -13.46
N GLU A 90 -9.33 1.62 -12.48
CA GLU A 90 -10.78 1.57 -12.71
C GLU A 90 -11.28 2.79 -13.50
N ARG A 91 -10.79 3.99 -13.16
CA ARG A 91 -11.13 5.24 -13.87
C ARG A 91 -10.64 5.24 -15.32
N ILE A 92 -9.43 4.74 -15.58
CA ILE A 92 -8.91 4.61 -16.95
C ILE A 92 -9.73 3.56 -17.74
N CYS A 93 -10.09 2.43 -17.12
CA CYS A 93 -10.98 1.44 -17.72
C CYS A 93 -12.33 2.07 -18.15
N ALA A 94 -12.96 2.85 -17.27
CA ALA A 94 -14.21 3.54 -17.56
C ALA A 94 -14.07 4.56 -18.71
N LEU A 95 -12.94 5.28 -18.77
CA LEU A 95 -12.64 6.23 -19.85
C LEU A 95 -12.37 5.56 -21.21
N ILE A 96 -11.87 4.33 -21.21
CA ILE A 96 -11.64 3.55 -22.44
C ILE A 96 -12.94 2.97 -22.99
N LEU A 97 -13.80 2.47 -22.09
CA LEU A 97 -15.07 1.84 -22.44
C LEU A 97 -16.17 2.85 -22.80
N GLY A 98 -16.08 4.09 -22.31
CA GLY A 98 -16.92 5.24 -22.69
C GLY A 98 -16.60 5.84 -24.06
#